data_AF-A0A1F5IRX1-F1
#
_entry.id   AF-A0A1F5IRX1-F1
#
_cell.length_a   1.000
_cell.length_b   1.000
_cell.length_c   1.000
_cell.angle_alpha   90.00
_cell.angle_beta   90.00
_cell.angle_gamma   90.00
#
_symmetry.space_group_name_H-M   'P 1'
#
loop_
_entity.id
_entity.type
_entity.pdbx_description
1 polymer ?
#
loop_
_entity_poly.entity_id
_entity_poly.type
_entity_poly.pdbx_seq_one_letter_code
_entity_poly.pdbx_strand_id
1 'polypeptide(L)' 'MNIIFLTLGVSIAIALVFLAAFIWAAGKGQYDDLETPGHRMLLDDYDTDKKNQQAKEDTGK' A
#
# COMPACT_ATOMS: atom_id res chain seq x y z
N MET A 1 12.26 -22.80 -38.47
CA MET A 1 12.95 -23.34 -37.26
C MET A 1 13.84 -22.33 -36.56
N ASN A 2 14.54 -21.43 -37.27
CA ASN A 2 15.40 -20.42 -36.63
C ASN A 2 14.64 -19.41 -35.74
N ILE A 3 13.43 -19.01 -36.17
CA ILE A 3 12.60 -18.05 -35.42
C ILE A 3 12.19 -18.56 -34.04
N ILE A 4 12.04 -19.87 -33.87
CA ILE A 4 11.61 -20.49 -32.61
C ILE A 4 12.65 -20.23 -31.51
N PHE A 5 13.94 -20.32 -31.85
CA PHE A 5 15.02 -20.01 -30.91
C PHE A 5 15.05 -18.54 -30.52
N LEU A 6 14.80 -17.64 -31.48
CA LEU A 6 14.70 -16.20 -31.20
C LEU A 6 13.52 -15.89 -30.28
N THR A 7 12.32 -16.41 -30.58
CA THR A 7 11.13 -16.17 -29.77
C THR A 7 11.23 -16.80 -28.38
N LEU A 8 11.88 -17.96 -28.27
CA LEU A 8 12.15 -18.61 -26.99
C LEU A 8 13.09 -17.77 -26.12
N GLY A 9 14.16 -17.23 -26.72
CA GLY A 9 15.07 -16.31 -26.03
C GLY A 9 14.36 -15.06 -25.53
N VAL A 10 13.54 -14.44 -26.40
CA VAL A 10 12.75 -13.24 -26.05
C VAL A 10 11.73 -13.54 -24.94
N SER A 11 11.03 -14.67 -24.98
CA SER A 11 10.06 -15.02 -23.94
C SER A 11 10.72 -15.22 -22.58
N ILE A 12 11.90 -15.87 -22.54
CA ILE A 12 12.65 -16.05 -21.30
C ILE A 12 13.15 -14.70 -20.78
N ALA A 13 13.68 -13.84 -21.66
CA ALA A 13 14.13 -12.51 -21.27
C ALA A 13 13.01 -11.68 -20.64
N ILE A 14 11.82 -11.67 -21.26
CA ILE A 14 10.64 -10.98 -20.72
C ILE A 14 10.26 -11.55 -19.35
N ALA A 15 10.21 -12.88 -19.21
CA ALA A 15 9.87 -13.52 -17.94
C ALA A 15 10.86 -13.15 -16.82
N LEU A 16 12.16 -13.11 -17.12
CA LEU A 16 13.18 -12.70 -16.16
C LEU A 16 13.06 -11.23 -15.76
N VAL A 17 12.74 -10.33 -16.71
CA VAL A 17 12.50 -8.92 -16.41
C VAL A 17 11.31 -8.75 -15.47
N PHE A 18 10.20 -9.43 -15.74
CA PHE A 18 9.03 -9.40 -14.87
C PHE A 18 9.32 -9.98 -13.48
N LEU A 19 10.06 -11.09 -13.40
CA LEU A 19 10.45 -11.68 -12.13
C LEU A 19 11.34 -10.75 -11.31
N ALA A 20 12.34 -10.12 -11.95
CA ALA A 20 13.23 -9.16 -11.29
C ALA A 20 12.45 -7.94 -10.78
N ALA A 21 11.55 -7.40 -11.60
CA ALA A 21 10.68 -6.29 -11.20
C ALA A 21 9.75 -6.67 -10.05
N PHE A 22 9.20 -7.89 -10.06
CA PHE A 22 8.36 -8.41 -8.99
C PHE A 22 9.13 -8.55 -7.67
N ILE A 23 10.33 -9.13 -7.69
CA ILE A 23 11.17 -9.28 -6.49
C ILE A 23 11.54 -7.90 -5.94
N TRP A 24 11.92 -6.96 -6.81
CA TRP A 24 12.23 -5.59 -6.40
C TRP A 24 11.02 -4.91 -5.76
N ALA A 25 9.84 -5.01 -6.38
CA ALA A 25 8.62 -4.42 -5.83
C ALA A 25 8.22 -5.06 -4.49
N ALA A 26 8.29 -6.38 -4.37
CA ALA A 26 7.98 -7.11 -3.14
C ALA A 26 8.95 -6.73 -2.00
N GLY A 27 10.23 -6.46 -2.32
CA GLY A 27 11.21 -6.00 -1.34
C GLY A 27 11.16 -4.50 -1.02
N LYS A 28 10.45 -3.69 -1.83
CA LYS A 28 10.44 -2.23 -1.70
C LYS A 28 9.48 -1.74 -0.61
N GLY A 29 9.67 -2.22 0.62
CA GLY A 29 9.10 -1.63 1.84
C GLY A 29 7.57 -1.51 1.92
N GLN A 30 6.81 -2.04 0.95
CA GLN A 30 5.34 -1.95 0.95
C GLN A 30 4.73 -2.65 2.17
N TYR A 31 5.46 -3.59 2.78
CA TYR A 31 5.06 -4.34 3.97
C TYR A 31 5.56 -3.73 5.28
N ASP A 32 6.26 -2.58 5.24
CA ASP A 32 6.82 -1.93 6.42
C ASP A 32 5.76 -1.11 7.19
N ASP A 33 4.64 -0.80 6.54
CA ASP A 33 3.53 -0.10 7.16
C ASP A 33 2.51 -1.06 7.79
N LEU A 34 2.88 -1.62 8.94
CA LEU A 34 2.01 -2.47 9.77
C LEU A 34 1.28 -1.69 10.88
N GLU A 35 1.71 -0.44 11.16
CA GLU A 35 1.34 0.31 12.37
C GLU A 35 0.36 1.47 12.11
N THR A 36 0.33 2.03 10.89
CA THR A 36 -0.61 3.08 10.50
C THR A 36 -2.09 2.68 10.62
N PRO A 37 -2.55 1.45 10.31
CA PRO A 37 -3.97 1.13 10.42
C PRO A 37 -4.47 1.13 11.88
N GLY A 38 -3.63 0.74 12.85
CA GLY A 38 -4.02 0.73 14.27
C GLY A 38 -4.16 2.14 14.84
N HIS A 39 -3.24 3.04 14.50
CA HIS A 39 -3.28 4.43 14.94
C HIS A 39 -4.46 5.21 14.35
N ARG A 40 -4.88 4.89 13.11
CA ARG A 40 -6.07 5.51 12.52
C ARG A 40 -7.32 5.29 13.38
N MET A 41 -7.59 4.05 13.81
CA MET A 41 -8.79 3.77 14.60
C MET A 41 -8.82 4.53 15.93
N LEU A 42 -7.67 4.70 16.59
CA LEU A 42 -7.57 5.42 17.86
C LEU A 42 -7.68 6.95 17.69
N LEU A 43 -7.22 7.49 16.55
CA LEU A 43 -7.29 8.92 16.24
C LEU A 43 -8.71 9.34 15.81
N ASP A 44 -9.41 8.46 15.07
CA ASP A 44 -10.80 8.69 14.63
C ASP A 44 -11.76 8.86 15.83
N ASP A 45 -11.51 8.15 16.94
CA ASP A 45 -12.29 8.27 18.18
C ASP A 45 -12.03 9.60 18.91
N TYR A 46 -10.77 10.06 18.95
CA TYR A 46 -10.40 11.34 19.60
C TYR A 46 -11.05 12.54 18.91
N ASP A 47 -11.05 12.55 17.57
CA ASP A 47 -11.65 13.64 16.79
C ASP A 47 -13.18 13.66 16.95
N THR A 48 -13.80 12.49 17.13
CA THR A 48 -15.24 12.38 17.41
C THR A 48 -15.60 12.96 18.79
N ASP A 49 -14.78 12.67 19.81
CA ASP A 49 -14.99 13.20 21.17
C ASP A 49 -14.79 14.72 21.24
N LYS A 50 -13.82 15.27 20.52
CA LYS A 50 -13.61 16.73 20.41
C LYS A 50 -14.82 17.43 19.81
N LYS A 51 -15.39 16.87 18.73
CA LYS A 51 -16.56 17.42 18.07
C LYS A 51 -17.79 17.43 18.97
N ASN A 52 -17.97 16.38 19.77
CA ASN A 52 -19.07 16.26 20.72
C ASN A 52 -18.97 17.25 21.91
N GLN A 53 -17.74 17.59 22.34
CA GLN A 53 -17.52 18.57 23.42
C GLN A 53 -17.82 20.00 22.95
N GLN A 54 -17.38 20.37 21.74
CA GLN A 54 -17.67 21.70 21.18
C GLN A 54 -19.18 21.93 20.95
N ALA A 55 -19.92 20.91 20.54
CA ALA A 55 -21.38 21.01 20.39
C ALA A 55 -22.12 21.24 21.73
N LYS A 56 -21.57 20.75 22.85
CA LYS A 56 -22.17 20.94 24.19
C LYS A 56 -21.87 22.32 24.77
N GLU A 57 -20.71 22.90 24.46
CA GLU A 57 -20.36 24.25 24.92
C GLU A 57 -21.16 25.36 24.19
N ASP A 58 -21.57 25.13 22.94
CA ASP A 58 -22.35 26.10 22.15
C ASP A 58 -23.85 26.11 22.51
N THR A 59 -24.38 25.01 23.05
CA THR A 59 -25.81 24.91 23.48
C THR A 59 -26.03 25.41 24.92
N GLY A 60 -24.95 25.63 25.68
CA GLY A 60 -24.99 26.04 27.09
C GLY A 60 -24.72 27.52 27.34
N LYS A 61 -24.62 28.34 26.28
CA LYS A 61 -24.51 29.80 26.36
C LYS A 61 -25.83 30.48 26.07
#